data_AF-A0A5N4BYH8-F1
#
_entry.id   AF-A0A5N4BYH8-F1
#
_cell.length_a   1.000
_cell.length_b   1.000
_cell.length_c   1.000
_cell.angle_alpha   90.00
_cell.angle_beta   90.00
_cell.angle_gamma   90.00
#
_symmetry.space_group_name_H-M   'P 1'
#
loop_
_entity.id
_entity.type
_entity.pdbx_description
1 polymer ?
#
loop_
_entity_poly.entity_id
_entity_poly.type
_entity_poly.pdbx_seq_one_letter_code
_entity_poly.pdbx_strand_id
1 'polypeptide(L)'
;MAGTQDMFDAIVMADERFHGEGYQEGYEEGSSLGIIEGRQHGTLHGAKIGSEIGCYQGFAFAWRGLLHSCATEKDSKKLKVLESLIGMIQKFPYDDPTYDKLHEDLDKIRGKFKQVGVLCVSFCWGAVLRHGWASPWGSLCSWFWGCMCCMDGQ
;
A
#
# COMPACT_ATOMS: atom_id res chain seq x y z
N MET A 1 39.22 -21.55 -57.17
CA MET A 1 37.84 -22.03 -56.97
C MET A 1 37.47 -21.73 -55.52
N ALA A 2 37.04 -20.52 -55.20
CA ALA A 2 36.72 -20.08 -53.84
C ALA A 2 35.58 -19.04 -53.89
N GLY A 3 34.45 -19.42 -54.49
CA GLY A 3 33.33 -18.51 -54.71
C GLY A 3 31.93 -19.13 -54.63
N THR A 4 31.82 -20.44 -54.41
CA THR A 4 30.52 -21.14 -54.38
C THR A 4 30.16 -21.65 -52.98
N GLN A 5 31.14 -21.71 -52.07
CA GLN A 5 30.96 -22.22 -50.71
C GLN A 5 30.28 -21.20 -49.76
N ASP A 6 30.17 -19.93 -50.14
CA ASP A 6 29.63 -18.87 -49.27
C ASP A 6 28.11 -18.68 -49.45
N MET A 7 27.60 -18.86 -50.69
CA MET A 7 26.18 -18.61 -51.01
C MET A 7 25.24 -19.74 -50.55
N PHE A 8 25.68 -21.00 -50.61
CA PHE A 8 24.89 -22.13 -50.11
C PHE A 8 25.03 -22.34 -48.60
N ASP A 9 26.17 -21.98 -48.01
CA ASP A 9 26.40 -22.04 -46.57
C ASP A 9 25.55 -21.01 -45.82
N ALA A 10 25.34 -19.82 -46.39
CA ALA A 10 24.38 -18.84 -45.87
C ALA A 10 22.93 -19.36 -45.84
N ILE A 11 22.53 -20.23 -46.78
CA ILE A 11 21.19 -20.82 -46.84
C ILE A 11 21.09 -22.03 -45.89
N VAL A 12 22.12 -22.87 -45.83
CA VAL A 12 22.17 -24.06 -44.96
C VAL A 12 22.26 -23.66 -43.48
N MET A 13 23.05 -22.62 -43.17
CA MET A 13 23.20 -22.08 -41.82
C MET A 13 22.13 -21.03 -41.47
N ALA A 14 21.16 -20.78 -42.36
CA ALA A 14 20.09 -19.80 -42.12
C ALA A 14 19.28 -20.19 -40.87
N ASP A 15 18.92 -21.46 -40.73
CA ASP A 15 18.12 -21.97 -39.60
C ASP A 15 18.87 -21.77 -38.27
N GLU A 16 20.16 -22.13 -38.22
CA GLU A 16 21.02 -21.92 -37.05
C GLU A 16 21.17 -20.44 -36.65
N ARG A 17 21.27 -19.53 -37.65
CA ARG A 17 21.35 -18.07 -37.42
C ARG A 17 20.02 -17.52 -36.93
N PHE A 18 18.90 -17.86 -37.56
CA PHE A 18 17.58 -17.39 -37.12
C PHE A 18 17.17 -17.97 -35.76
N HIS A 19 17.61 -19.18 -35.41
CA HIS A 19 17.44 -19.75 -34.07
C HIS A 19 18.26 -18.99 -33.01
N GLY A 20 19.52 -18.65 -33.30
CA GLY A 20 20.37 -17.88 -32.39
C GLY A 20 19.94 -16.42 -32.24
N GLU A 21 19.65 -15.75 -33.35
CA GLU A 21 19.18 -14.37 -33.40
C GLU A 21 17.80 -14.22 -32.74
N GLY A 22 16.85 -15.13 -33.01
CA GLY A 22 15.54 -15.12 -32.39
C GLY A 22 15.57 -15.41 -30.88
N TYR A 23 16.46 -16.29 -30.42
CA TYR A 23 16.66 -16.50 -28.98
C TYR A 23 17.25 -15.25 -28.31
N GLN A 24 18.26 -14.64 -28.93
CA GLN A 24 18.92 -13.45 -28.38
C GLN A 24 17.94 -12.26 -28.33
N GLU A 25 17.20 -12.02 -29.41
CA GLU A 25 16.17 -10.98 -29.47
C GLU A 25 15.08 -11.21 -28.43
N GLY A 26 14.54 -12.44 -28.35
CA GLY A 26 13.53 -12.79 -27.35
C GLY A 26 14.04 -12.70 -25.91
N TYR A 27 15.31 -13.02 -25.66
CA TYR A 27 15.93 -12.88 -24.35
C TYR A 27 16.12 -11.41 -23.96
N GLU A 28 16.64 -10.58 -24.87
CA GLU A 28 16.83 -9.15 -24.65
C GLU A 28 15.51 -8.43 -24.41
N GLU A 29 14.51 -8.70 -25.26
CA GLU A 29 13.18 -8.13 -25.13
C GLU A 29 12.52 -8.58 -23.82
N GLY A 30 12.51 -9.89 -23.54
CA GLY A 30 11.95 -10.45 -22.30
C GLY A 30 12.65 -9.94 -21.04
N SER A 31 13.98 -9.79 -21.07
CA SER A 31 14.75 -9.22 -19.96
C SER A 31 14.41 -7.75 -19.72
N SER A 32 14.34 -6.96 -20.81
CA SER A 32 14.01 -5.54 -20.72
C SER A 32 12.60 -5.32 -20.18
N LEU A 33 11.61 -6.07 -20.68
CA LEU A 33 10.23 -6.02 -20.24
C LEU A 33 10.11 -6.45 -18.78
N GLY A 34 10.76 -7.55 -18.38
CA GLY A 34 10.75 -8.02 -17.00
C GLY A 34 11.28 -6.98 -16.00
N ILE A 35 12.32 -6.23 -16.36
CA ILE A 35 12.86 -5.15 -15.51
C ILE A 35 11.86 -3.99 -15.39
N ILE A 36 11.25 -3.58 -16.50
CA ILE A 36 10.31 -2.46 -16.53
C ILE A 36 9.05 -2.80 -15.72
N GLU A 37 8.46 -3.96 -15.99
CA GLU A 37 7.25 -4.43 -15.31
C GLU A 37 7.49 -4.64 -13.82
N GLY A 38 8.60 -5.29 -13.44
CA GLY A 38 8.95 -5.50 -12.05
C GLY A 38 9.11 -4.19 -11.28
N ARG A 39 9.76 -3.17 -11.88
CA ARG A 39 9.91 -1.85 -11.27
C ARG A 39 8.58 -1.12 -11.14
N GLN A 40 7.78 -1.10 -12.20
CA GLN A 40 6.48 -0.42 -12.19
C GLN A 40 5.55 -1.06 -11.16
N HIS A 41 5.48 -2.39 -11.13
CA HIS A 41 4.67 -3.14 -10.18
C HIS A 41 5.09 -2.85 -8.74
N GLY A 42 6.39 -2.97 -8.43
CA GLY A 42 6.91 -2.70 -7.09
C GLY A 42 6.66 -1.26 -6.63
N THR A 43 6.83 -0.28 -7.52
CA THR A 43 6.63 1.14 -7.20
C THR A 43 5.15 1.44 -6.92
N LEU A 44 4.25 1.01 -7.80
CA LEU A 44 2.81 1.25 -7.64
C LEU A 44 2.26 0.52 -6.40
N HIS A 45 2.66 -0.73 -6.22
CA HIS A 45 2.21 -1.55 -5.09
C HIS A 45 2.72 -1.00 -3.75
N GLY A 46 4.01 -0.66 -3.69
CA GLY A 46 4.61 -0.05 -2.49
C GLY A 46 4.00 1.30 -2.15
N ALA A 47 3.76 2.17 -3.15
CA ALA A 47 3.11 3.46 -2.94
C ALA A 47 1.68 3.32 -2.40
N LYS A 48 0.91 2.35 -2.91
CA LYS A 48 -0.46 2.07 -2.44
C LYS A 48 -0.45 1.66 -0.96
N ILE A 49 0.38 0.69 -0.59
CA ILE A 49 0.49 0.21 0.79
C ILE A 49 0.98 1.32 1.72
N GLY A 50 2.02 2.05 1.31
CA GLY A 50 2.58 3.15 2.09
C GLY A 50 1.56 4.26 2.36
N SER A 51 0.78 4.64 1.35
CA SER A 51 -0.29 5.64 1.49
C SER A 51 -1.39 5.17 2.44
N GLU A 52 -1.79 3.91 2.34
CA GLU A 52 -2.81 3.32 3.21
C GLU A 52 -2.38 3.36 4.69
N ILE A 53 -1.19 2.83 4.98
CA ILE A 53 -0.64 2.82 6.33
C ILE A 53 -0.40 4.23 6.86
N GLY A 54 0.10 5.14 6.02
CA GLY A 54 0.29 6.54 6.37
C GLY A 54 -1.01 7.23 6.78
N CYS A 55 -2.11 7.01 6.06
CA CYS A 55 -3.41 7.58 6.46
C CYS A 55 -3.92 6.99 7.78
N TYR A 56 -3.78 5.68 8.01
CA TYR A 56 -4.15 5.06 9.29
C TYR A 56 -3.35 5.62 10.46
N GLN A 57 -2.06 5.83 10.25
CA GLN A 57 -1.17 6.41 11.25
C GLN A 57 -1.55 7.86 11.57
N GLY A 58 -1.76 8.69 10.53
CA GLY A 58 -2.18 10.09 10.69
C GLY A 58 -3.52 10.20 11.42
N PHE A 59 -4.48 9.35 11.07
CA PHE A 59 -5.77 9.26 11.76
C PHE A 59 -5.60 8.91 13.24
N ALA A 60 -4.81 7.86 13.55
CA ALA A 60 -4.57 7.47 14.92
C ALA A 60 -3.88 8.60 15.72
N PHE A 61 -2.91 9.32 15.16
CA PHE A 61 -2.30 10.44 15.87
C PHE A 61 -3.27 11.61 16.12
N ALA A 62 -4.09 11.96 15.13
CA ALA A 62 -5.08 13.03 15.28
C ALA A 62 -6.10 12.70 16.39
N TRP A 63 -6.62 11.46 16.41
CA TRP A 63 -7.55 11.02 17.44
C TRP A 63 -6.91 10.90 18.82
N ARG A 64 -5.64 10.50 18.90
CA ARG A 64 -4.90 10.48 20.16
C ARG A 64 -4.84 11.88 20.78
N GLY A 65 -4.55 12.91 19.99
CA GLY A 65 -4.53 14.31 20.45
C GLY A 65 -5.90 14.79 20.95
N LEU A 66 -6.96 14.46 20.21
CA LEU A 66 -8.33 14.83 20.58
C LEU A 66 -8.83 14.13 21.84
N LEU A 67 -8.57 12.83 21.99
CA LEU A 67 -8.97 12.04 23.16
C LEU A 67 -8.19 12.44 24.42
N HIS A 68 -6.92 12.84 24.29
CA HIS A 68 -6.16 13.41 25.41
C HIS A 68 -6.80 14.70 25.96
N SER A 69 -7.48 15.47 25.11
CA SER A 69 -8.15 16.72 25.50
C SER A 69 -9.52 16.48 26.15
N CYS A 70 -10.08 15.27 26.02
CA CYS A 70 -11.39 14.86 26.56
C CYS A 70 -11.21 13.66 27.50
N ALA A 71 -10.58 13.86 28.65
CA ALA A 71 -10.28 12.79 29.60
C ALA A 71 -11.54 12.34 30.35
N THR A 72 -12.27 11.35 29.81
CA THR A 72 -13.27 10.58 30.57
C THR A 72 -12.89 9.10 30.68
N GLU A 73 -13.36 8.38 31.70
CA GLU A 73 -13.10 6.94 31.92
C GLU A 73 -13.45 6.05 30.70
N LYS A 74 -14.43 6.46 29.88
CA LYS A 74 -14.82 5.75 28.65
C LYS A 74 -13.81 5.92 27.51
N ASP A 75 -12.98 6.96 27.57
CA ASP A 75 -12.01 7.31 26.53
C ASP A 75 -10.67 6.60 26.73
N SER A 76 -10.38 6.16 27.96
CA SER A 76 -9.23 5.31 28.29
C SER A 76 -9.22 3.99 27.48
N LYS A 77 -10.39 3.37 27.27
CA LYS A 77 -10.50 2.15 26.44
C LYS A 77 -10.24 2.45 24.97
N LYS A 78 -10.69 3.61 24.47
CA LYS A 78 -10.51 4.04 23.07
C LYS A 78 -9.05 4.36 22.79
N LEU A 79 -8.39 5.06 23.73
CA LEU A 79 -6.95 5.33 23.69
C LEU A 79 -6.12 4.05 23.62
N LYS A 80 -6.43 3.03 24.43
CA LYS A 80 -5.71 1.74 24.38
C LYS A 80 -5.81 1.03 23.03
N VAL A 81 -6.99 1.04 22.39
CA VAL A 81 -7.16 0.45 21.05
C VAL A 81 -6.37 1.25 20.01
N LEU A 82 -6.35 2.58 20.13
CA LEU A 82 -5.58 3.47 19.27
C LEU A 82 -4.07 3.24 19.41
N GLU A 83 -3.56 3.14 20.65
CA GLU A 83 -2.14 2.88 20.92
C GLU A 83 -1.73 1.49 20.43
N SER A 84 -2.62 0.49 20.54
CA SER A 84 -2.39 -0.82 19.92
C SER A 84 -2.26 -0.71 18.41
N LEU A 85 -3.11 0.08 17.73
CA LEU A 85 -3.01 0.32 16.28
C LEU A 85 -1.69 1.01 15.90
N ILE A 86 -1.33 2.09 16.60
CA ILE A 86 -0.05 2.80 16.38
C ILE A 86 1.14 1.87 16.60
N GLY A 87 1.09 1.04 17.64
CA GLY A 87 2.16 0.08 17.94
C GLY A 87 2.32 -1.02 16.88
N MET A 88 1.25 -1.44 16.21
CA MET A 88 1.35 -2.36 15.08
C MET A 88 1.93 -1.67 13.84
N ILE A 89 1.50 -0.44 13.56
CA ILE A 89 2.00 0.35 12.43
C ILE A 89 3.50 0.67 12.58
N GLN A 90 3.96 0.99 13.79
CA GLN A 90 5.38 1.28 14.06
C GLN A 90 6.29 0.07 13.99
N LYS A 91 5.75 -1.13 14.22
CA LYS A 91 6.49 -2.40 14.12
C LYS A 91 6.53 -2.96 12.70
N PHE A 92 5.82 -2.32 11.77
CA PHE A 92 5.73 -2.77 10.40
C PHE A 92 7.11 -2.62 9.73
N PRO A 93 7.72 -3.70 9.20
CA PRO A 93 9.04 -3.64 8.58
C PRO A 93 8.90 -3.06 7.18
N TYR A 94 9.22 -1.76 7.02
CA TYR A 94 9.26 -1.11 5.71
C TYR A 94 10.52 -1.46 4.90
N ASP A 95 11.53 -2.02 5.56
CA ASP A 95 12.87 -2.21 4.99
C ASP A 95 13.03 -3.53 4.21
N ASP A 96 12.09 -4.48 4.34
CA ASP A 96 12.19 -5.81 3.71
C ASP A 96 11.15 -6.01 2.59
N PRO A 97 11.55 -5.94 1.30
CA PRO A 97 10.66 -6.16 0.16
C PRO A 97 10.20 -7.61 -0.02
N THR A 98 10.79 -8.55 0.72
CA THR A 98 10.47 -9.99 0.73
C THR A 98 9.70 -10.43 1.98
N TYR A 99 9.11 -9.48 2.70
CA TYR A 99 8.39 -9.79 3.93
C TYR A 99 7.15 -10.67 3.68
N ASP A 100 7.28 -11.98 3.89
CA ASP A 100 6.22 -12.97 3.61
C ASP A 100 4.92 -12.72 4.39
N LYS A 101 5.00 -12.04 5.54
CA LYS A 101 3.84 -11.74 6.41
C LYS A 101 3.26 -10.35 6.19
N LEU A 102 3.70 -9.63 5.15
CA LEU A 102 3.26 -8.26 4.85
C LEU A 102 1.73 -8.18 4.77
N HIS A 103 1.12 -9.06 3.98
CA HIS A 103 -0.32 -9.09 3.78
C HIS A 103 -1.08 -9.43 5.08
N GLU A 104 -0.60 -10.40 5.86
CA GLU A 104 -1.23 -10.77 7.14
C GLU A 104 -1.22 -9.60 8.14
N ASP A 105 -0.11 -8.89 8.24
CA ASP A 105 0.02 -7.77 9.17
C ASP A 105 -0.75 -6.53 8.68
N LEU A 106 -0.80 -6.29 7.36
CA LEU A 106 -1.70 -5.29 6.77
C LEU A 106 -3.16 -5.60 7.10
N ASP A 107 -3.61 -6.84 6.98
CA ASP A 107 -4.99 -7.21 7.29
C ASP A 107 -5.31 -7.08 8.78
N LYS A 108 -4.35 -7.37 9.67
CA LYS A 108 -4.49 -7.08 11.11
C LYS A 108 -4.62 -5.58 11.37
N ILE A 109 -3.79 -4.76 10.72
CA ILE A 109 -3.85 -3.29 10.84
C ILE A 109 -5.20 -2.77 10.33
N ARG A 110 -5.66 -3.21 9.16
CA ARG A 110 -6.99 -2.88 8.60
C ARG A 110 -8.12 -3.28 9.55
N GLY A 111 -8.07 -4.49 10.10
CA GLY A 111 -9.06 -4.98 11.06
C GLY A 111 -9.12 -4.11 12.32
N LYS A 112 -7.95 -3.71 12.83
CA LYS A 112 -7.84 -2.84 14.00
C LYS A 112 -8.26 -1.41 13.70
N PHE A 113 -7.96 -0.90 12.52
CA PHE A 113 -8.45 0.39 12.06
C PHE A 113 -9.99 0.43 11.95
N LYS A 114 -10.62 -0.62 11.38
CA LYS A 114 -12.08 -0.76 11.36
C LYS A 114 -12.67 -0.73 12.77
N GLN A 115 -12.03 -1.41 13.71
CA GLN A 115 -12.42 -1.36 15.12
C GLN A 115 -12.38 0.07 15.70
N VAL A 116 -11.31 0.83 15.40
CA VAL A 116 -11.20 2.23 15.80
C VAL A 116 -12.26 3.09 15.12
N GLY A 117 -12.53 2.90 13.83
CA GLY A 117 -13.55 3.64 13.08
C GLY A 117 -14.94 3.54 13.73
N VAL A 118 -15.36 2.32 14.09
CA VAL A 118 -16.64 2.09 14.80
C VAL A 118 -16.65 2.78 16.18
N LEU A 119 -15.55 2.72 16.93
CA LEU A 119 -15.41 3.39 18.23
C LEU A 119 -15.43 4.93 18.09
N CYS A 120 -14.84 5.48 17.03
CA CYS A 120 -14.83 6.90 16.70
C CYS A 120 -16.22 7.42 16.34
N VAL A 121 -16.97 6.71 15.50
CA VAL A 121 -18.34 7.12 15.12
C VAL A 121 -19.23 7.21 16.36
N SER A 122 -19.14 6.23 17.28
CA SER A 122 -19.86 6.29 18.54
C SER A 122 -19.43 7.46 19.45
N PHE A 123 -18.14 7.84 19.41
CA PHE A 123 -17.64 9.00 20.15
C PHE A 123 -18.15 10.31 19.53
N CYS A 124 -17.98 10.48 18.22
CA CYS A 124 -18.41 11.67 17.49
C CYS A 124 -19.90 11.91 17.64
N TRP A 125 -20.75 10.88 17.56
CA TRP A 125 -22.19 11.04 17.78
C TRP A 125 -22.50 11.54 19.19
N GLY A 126 -21.83 10.98 20.21
CA GLY A 126 -21.99 11.40 21.59
C GLY A 126 -21.40 12.79 21.91
N ALA A 127 -20.36 13.22 21.19
CA ALA A 127 -19.73 14.53 21.33
C ALA A 127 -20.51 15.62 20.58
N VAL A 128 -20.99 15.34 19.37
CA VAL A 128 -21.87 16.21 18.59
C VAL A 128 -23.17 16.50 19.33
N LEU A 129 -23.77 15.49 19.98
CA LEU A 129 -24.95 15.69 20.84
C LEU A 129 -24.67 16.59 22.05
N ARG A 130 -23.41 16.67 22.50
CA ARG A 130 -23.02 17.38 23.73
C ARG A 130 -22.46 18.78 23.48
N HIS A 131 -21.84 19.01 22.32
CA HIS A 131 -21.12 20.25 22.01
C HIS A 131 -21.52 20.90 20.66
N GLY A 132 -22.39 20.26 19.86
CA GLY A 132 -22.82 20.78 18.56
C GLY A 132 -21.80 20.60 17.42
N TRP A 133 -22.28 20.76 16.18
CA TRP A 133 -21.55 20.52 14.91
C TRP A 133 -20.32 21.44 14.69
N ALA A 134 -20.20 22.55 15.43
CA ALA A 134 -19.14 23.55 15.25
C ALA A 134 -17.79 23.16 15.88
N SER A 135 -17.61 21.89 16.23
CA SER A 135 -16.48 21.40 16.98
C SER A 135 -15.42 20.77 16.05
N PRO A 136 -14.12 20.71 16.43
CA PRO A 136 -13.03 20.21 15.58
C PRO A 136 -13.26 18.81 14.97
N TRP A 137 -14.17 18.05 15.59
CA TRP A 137 -14.62 16.71 15.21
C TRP A 137 -15.29 16.65 13.83
N GLY A 138 -16.00 17.71 13.41
CA GLY A 138 -16.67 17.74 12.10
C GLY A 138 -15.69 17.73 10.92
N SER A 139 -14.60 18.49 11.04
CA SER A 139 -13.54 18.52 10.03
C SER A 139 -12.80 17.18 9.95
N LEU A 140 -12.53 16.56 11.11
CA LEU A 140 -11.86 15.25 11.14
C LEU A 140 -12.72 14.11 10.57
N CYS A 141 -14.04 14.14 10.78
CA CYS A 141 -14.96 13.18 10.17
C CYS A 141 -15.05 13.37 8.64
N SER A 142 -15.05 14.62 8.15
CA SER A 142 -15.03 14.90 6.71
C SER A 142 -13.71 14.45 6.06
N TRP A 143 -12.58 14.69 6.74
CA TRP A 143 -11.27 14.18 6.32
C TRP A 143 -11.20 12.66 6.31
N PHE A 144 -11.79 12.00 7.32
CA PHE A 144 -11.86 10.54 7.38
C PHE A 144 -12.68 9.95 6.24
N TRP A 145 -13.85 10.54 5.94
CA TRP A 145 -14.66 10.10 4.81
C TRP A 145 -13.93 10.34 3.47
N GLY A 146 -13.23 11.46 3.33
CA GLY A 146 -12.37 11.73 2.18
C GLY A 146 -11.24 10.69 2.03
N CYS A 147 -10.51 10.37 3.11
CA CYS A 147 -9.44 9.37 3.07
C CYS A 147 -9.98 7.97 2.75
N MET A 148 -11.16 7.60 3.28
CA MET A 148 -11.79 6.30 3.04
C MET A 148 -12.33 6.17 1.61
N CYS A 149 -12.97 7.22 1.07
CA CYS A 149 -13.38 7.26 -0.33
C CYS A 149 -12.18 7.26 -1.30
N CYS A 150 -11.05 7.85 -0.93
CA CYS A 150 -9.82 7.75 -1.73
C CYS A 150 -9.21 6.34 -1.72
N MET A 151 -9.44 5.54 -0.67
CA MET A 151 -8.95 4.15 -0.59
C MET A 151 -9.87 3.16 -1.29
N ASP A 152 -11.18 3.38 -1.28
CA ASP A 152 -12.18 2.51 -1.94
C ASP A 152 -12.28 2.76 -3.47
N GLY A 153 -11.62 3.80 -3.99
CA GLY A 153 -11.56 4.12 -5.41
C GLY A 153 -10.43 3.40 -6.16
N GLN A 154 -10.46 2.05 -6.20
CA GLN A 154 -9.75 1.23 -7.21
C GLN A 154 -10.53 -0.05 -7.49
#